data_AF-A0A8T5XZD5-F1
#
_entry.id   AF-A0A8T5XZD5-F1
#
_cell.length_a   1.000
_cell.length_b   1.000
_cell.length_c   1.000
_cell.angle_alpha   90.00
_cell.angle_beta   90.00
_cell.angle_gamma   90.00
#
_symmetry.space_group_name_H-M   'P 1'
#
loop_
_entity.id
_entity.type
_entity.pdbx_description
1 polymer ?
#
loop_
_entity_poly.entity_id
_entity_poly.type
_entity_poly.pdbx_seq_one_letter_code
_entity_poly.pdbx_strand_id
1 'polypeptide(L)'
;METNSKSVTDWTRLGYALVAFIAVLMYLELFLPGVAQFNSHLEQTHAQVGYIAAIRGQALLLWVLAALAMVSLFRVGVPIGPVAWIVQLARLGYLHADPWYEVGNSLFFVSPGLNFLLMALVPPALSFVIWWSFGQLARGRLARVLDLCTIPGLWLTIVLLVSVGNLFFWHWSPIFAVNLWPTALGVVLLVAGLPLVTLGSVMRPVTALLVYWAGLLFPVLLGWTFWGVYDGTFIGLLTLLPALGTQSFGMVWLELVLLFAVPLLAVVLLWQVRNWRQGKKFLQIW
;
A
#
# COMPACT_ATOMS: atom_id res chain seq x y z
N MET A 1 24.52 -22.26 21.76
CA MET A 1 23.48 -21.20 21.77
C MET A 1 23.08 -20.89 20.34
N GLU A 2 22.21 -21.70 19.74
CA GLU A 2 21.71 -21.52 18.36
C GLU A 2 20.22 -21.87 18.31
N THR A 3 19.34 -21.00 18.81
CA THR A 3 17.88 -21.20 18.67
C THR A 3 17.04 -19.92 18.60
N ASN A 4 17.63 -18.72 18.49
CA ASN A 4 16.86 -17.47 18.56
C ASN A 4 16.66 -16.70 17.24
N SER A 5 17.22 -17.14 16.11
CA SER A 5 17.12 -16.39 14.85
C SER A 5 15.81 -16.60 14.10
N LYS A 6 15.21 -17.81 14.18
CA LYS A 6 13.95 -18.14 13.47
C LYS A 6 12.74 -17.39 14.04
N SER A 7 12.63 -17.31 15.37
CA SER A 7 11.49 -16.65 16.03
C SER A 7 11.44 -15.15 15.70
N VAL A 8 12.57 -14.45 15.74
CA VAL A 8 12.65 -13.00 15.47
C VAL A 8 12.33 -12.68 14.00
N THR A 9 12.74 -13.53 13.04
CA THR A 9 12.36 -13.37 11.64
C THR A 9 10.86 -13.55 11.40
N ASP A 10 10.21 -14.43 12.15
CA ASP A 10 8.78 -14.68 11.98
C ASP A 10 7.94 -13.54 12.58
N TRP A 11 8.36 -12.97 13.71
CA TRP A 11 7.70 -11.81 14.33
C TRP A 11 7.82 -10.53 13.48
N THR A 12 8.98 -10.28 12.88
CA THR A 12 9.18 -9.11 12.00
C THR A 12 8.34 -9.20 10.73
N ARG A 13 8.22 -10.41 10.16
CA ARG A 13 7.34 -10.69 9.02
C ARG A 13 5.87 -10.52 9.37
N LEU A 14 5.44 -11.06 10.51
CA LEU A 14 4.08 -10.91 11.01
C LEU A 14 3.75 -9.43 11.24
N GLY A 15 4.64 -8.70 11.92
CA GLY A 15 4.49 -7.27 12.18
C GLY A 15 4.36 -6.47 10.89
N TYR A 16 5.19 -6.75 9.89
CA TYR A 16 5.09 -6.07 8.60
C TYR A 16 3.82 -6.44 7.83
N ALA A 17 3.41 -7.71 7.83
CA ALA A 17 2.16 -8.13 7.19
C ALA A 17 0.93 -7.46 7.83
N LEU A 18 0.94 -7.29 9.15
CA LEU A 18 -0.09 -6.55 9.88
C LEU A 18 -0.10 -5.07 9.47
N VAL A 19 1.07 -4.43 9.42
CA VAL A 19 1.19 -3.04 8.97
C VAL A 19 0.71 -2.87 7.53
N ALA A 20 1.10 -3.79 6.62
CA ALA A 20 0.64 -3.79 5.24
C ALA A 20 -0.88 -3.94 5.14
N PHE A 21 -1.47 -4.81 5.97
CA PHE A 21 -2.92 -4.96 6.05
C PHE A 21 -3.61 -3.69 6.60
N ILE A 22 -3.04 -3.04 7.62
CA ILE A 22 -3.55 -1.75 8.13
C ILE A 22 -3.46 -0.66 7.04
N ALA A 23 -2.35 -0.62 6.29
CA ALA A 23 -2.16 0.30 5.18
C ALA A 23 -3.23 0.10 4.09
N VAL A 24 -3.62 -1.14 3.81
CA VAL A 24 -4.73 -1.48 2.91
C VAL A 24 -6.06 -0.93 3.43
N LEU A 25 -6.38 -1.13 4.71
CA LEU A 25 -7.62 -0.61 5.30
C LEU A 25 -7.65 0.92 5.29
N MET A 26 -6.52 1.56 5.59
CA MET A 26 -6.35 3.01 5.55
C MET A 26 -6.51 3.56 4.12
N TYR A 27 -5.91 2.90 3.12
CA TYR A 27 -6.09 3.27 1.72
C TYR A 27 -7.58 3.23 1.35
N LEU A 28 -8.28 2.16 1.73
CA LEU A 28 -9.70 1.99 1.43
C LEU A 28 -10.55 3.10 2.08
N GLU A 29 -10.20 3.53 3.29
CA GLU A 29 -10.85 4.63 4.02
C GLU A 29 -10.62 6.01 3.38
N LEU A 30 -9.47 6.23 2.74
CA LEU A 30 -9.17 7.48 2.04
C LEU A 30 -9.70 7.49 0.60
N PHE A 31 -9.62 6.35 -0.10
CA PHE A 31 -9.93 6.23 -1.51
C PHE A 31 -11.44 6.28 -1.78
N LEU A 32 -12.24 5.51 -1.04
CA LEU A 32 -13.68 5.38 -1.31
C LEU A 32 -14.44 6.72 -1.18
N PRO A 33 -14.25 7.53 -0.12
CA PRO A 33 -14.90 8.84 -0.04
C PRO A 33 -14.47 9.80 -1.17
N GLY A 34 -13.23 9.70 -1.64
CA GLY A 34 -12.76 10.48 -2.79
C GLY A 34 -13.44 10.07 -4.10
N VAL A 35 -13.61 8.76 -4.33
CA VAL A 35 -14.34 8.25 -5.51
C VAL A 35 -15.82 8.63 -5.48
N ALA A 36 -16.45 8.65 -4.30
CA ALA A 36 -17.85 9.07 -4.18
C ALA A 36 -18.08 10.48 -4.74
N GLN A 37 -17.20 11.43 -4.39
CA GLN A 37 -17.28 12.81 -4.87
C GLN A 37 -17.16 12.93 -6.40
N PHE A 38 -16.43 12.05 -7.07
CA PHE A 38 -16.43 11.99 -8.53
C PHE A 38 -17.73 11.42 -9.10
N ASN A 39 -18.30 10.42 -8.44
CA ASN A 39 -19.53 9.76 -8.90
C ASN A 39 -20.76 10.67 -8.87
N SER A 40 -20.80 11.65 -7.97
CA SER A 40 -21.86 12.67 -7.95
C SER A 40 -21.81 13.65 -9.12
N HIS A 41 -20.67 13.76 -9.83
CA HIS A 41 -20.47 14.64 -10.99
C HIS A 41 -20.50 13.88 -12.33
N LEU A 42 -20.89 12.60 -12.29
CA LEU A 42 -20.77 11.65 -13.39
C LEU A 42 -22.00 11.69 -14.32
N GLU A 43 -22.42 12.89 -14.75
CA GLU A 43 -23.54 13.08 -15.66
C GLU A 43 -23.13 12.77 -17.13
N GLN A 44 -23.53 11.59 -17.63
CA GLN A 44 -23.65 11.11 -19.03
C GLN A 44 -22.64 11.58 -20.12
N THR A 45 -21.46 12.08 -19.77
CA THR A 45 -20.43 12.50 -20.73
C THR A 45 -19.47 11.36 -21.09
N HIS A 46 -18.88 11.45 -22.29
CA HIS A 46 -18.12 10.40 -22.99
C HIS A 46 -16.86 9.82 -22.28
N ALA A 47 -16.52 10.23 -21.05
CA ALA A 47 -15.35 9.76 -20.30
C ALA A 47 -15.62 8.57 -19.36
N GLN A 48 -16.85 8.06 -19.32
CA GLN A 48 -17.28 6.99 -18.39
C GLN A 48 -16.44 5.71 -18.49
N VAL A 49 -16.09 5.28 -19.71
CA VAL A 49 -15.39 3.99 -19.90
C VAL A 49 -13.98 4.02 -19.30
N GLY A 50 -13.22 5.10 -19.53
CA GLY A 50 -11.87 5.26 -19.00
C GLY A 50 -11.86 5.38 -17.47
N TYR A 51 -12.80 6.14 -16.92
CA TYR A 51 -12.96 6.33 -15.48
C TYR A 51 -13.31 5.01 -14.77
N ILE A 52 -14.32 4.30 -15.27
CA ILE A 52 -14.75 3.01 -14.72
C ILE A 52 -13.63 1.96 -14.83
N ALA A 53 -12.92 1.91 -15.96
CA ALA A 53 -11.78 1.01 -16.13
C ALA A 53 -10.67 1.29 -15.11
N ALA A 54 -10.35 2.56 -14.86
CA ALA A 54 -9.33 2.95 -13.89
C ALA A 54 -9.73 2.57 -12.45
N ILE A 55 -11.00 2.80 -12.06
CA ILE A 55 -11.52 2.37 -10.75
C ILE A 55 -11.46 0.86 -10.60
N ARG A 56 -11.83 0.10 -11.63
CA ARG A 56 -11.77 -1.37 -11.59
C ARG A 56 -10.35 -1.87 -11.45
N GLY A 57 -9.40 -1.27 -12.18
CA GLY A 57 -7.98 -1.57 -12.05
C GLY A 57 -7.46 -1.32 -10.63
N GLN A 58 -7.88 -0.21 -10.01
CA GLN A 58 -7.56 0.13 -8.63
C GLN A 58 -8.12 -0.87 -7.63
N ALA A 59 -9.39 -1.23 -7.77
CA ALA A 59 -10.05 -2.17 -6.88
C ALA A 59 -9.44 -3.59 -7.02
N LEU A 60 -9.06 -4.01 -8.22
CA LEU A 60 -8.33 -5.25 -8.45
C LEU A 60 -6.96 -5.24 -7.75
N LEU A 61 -6.19 -4.17 -7.89
CA LEU A 61 -4.89 -4.03 -7.24
C LEU A 61 -5.02 -4.05 -5.71
N LEU A 62 -6.04 -3.38 -5.18
CA LEU A 62 -6.40 -3.40 -3.76
C LEU A 62 -6.76 -4.81 -3.29
N TRP A 63 -7.56 -5.56 -4.05
CA TRP A 63 -7.93 -6.94 -3.73
C TRP A 63 -6.72 -7.87 -3.71
N VAL A 64 -5.83 -7.75 -4.70
CA VAL A 64 -4.58 -8.52 -4.75
C VAL A 64 -3.73 -8.22 -3.51
N LEU A 65 -3.52 -6.95 -3.19
CA LEU A 65 -2.74 -6.57 -2.02
C LEU A 65 -3.36 -7.04 -0.70
N ALA A 66 -4.68 -6.85 -0.55
CA ALA A 66 -5.43 -7.31 0.61
C ALA A 66 -5.31 -8.83 0.77
N ALA A 67 -5.49 -9.58 -0.32
CA ALA A 67 -5.37 -11.03 -0.32
C ALA A 67 -3.94 -11.49 0.04
N LEU A 68 -2.90 -10.87 -0.52
CA LEU A 68 -1.50 -11.18 -0.20
C LEU A 68 -1.16 -10.88 1.26
N ALA A 69 -1.66 -9.77 1.81
CA ALA A 69 -1.50 -9.43 3.22
C ALA A 69 -2.21 -10.45 4.12
N MET A 70 -3.46 -10.82 3.80
CA MET A 70 -4.21 -11.84 4.52
C MET A 70 -3.55 -13.22 4.46
N VAL A 71 -3.06 -13.65 3.30
CA VAL A 71 -2.29 -14.91 3.14
C VAL A 71 -1.09 -14.91 4.08
N SER A 72 -0.39 -13.79 4.17
CA SER A 72 0.78 -13.64 5.05
C SER A 72 0.41 -13.77 6.53
N LEU A 73 -0.75 -13.23 6.93
CA LEU A 73 -1.30 -13.39 8.29
C LEU A 73 -1.78 -14.83 8.56
N PHE A 74 -2.42 -15.47 7.59
CA PHE A 74 -2.89 -16.86 7.70
C PHE A 74 -1.76 -17.87 7.89
N ARG A 75 -0.59 -17.64 7.28
CA ARG A 75 0.60 -18.49 7.49
C ARG A 75 1.03 -18.59 8.95
N VAL A 76 0.64 -17.61 9.78
CA VAL A 76 0.96 -17.55 11.21
C VAL A 76 -0.25 -17.94 12.08
N GLY A 77 -1.33 -18.45 11.46
CA GLY A 77 -2.53 -18.91 12.15
C GLY A 77 -3.47 -17.80 12.63
N VAL A 78 -3.38 -16.60 12.06
CA VAL A 78 -4.18 -15.44 12.47
C VAL A 78 -5.30 -15.19 11.44
N PRO A 79 -6.56 -15.62 11.69
CA PRO A 79 -7.69 -15.38 10.79
C PRO A 79 -8.29 -13.97 10.93
N ILE A 80 -7.62 -13.05 11.64
CA ILE A 80 -8.13 -11.70 11.93
C ILE A 80 -8.27 -10.88 10.64
N GLY A 81 -7.41 -11.09 9.63
CA GLY A 81 -7.43 -10.32 8.37
C GLY A 81 -8.79 -10.33 7.66
N PRO A 82 -9.32 -11.50 7.26
CA PRO A 82 -10.63 -11.60 6.63
C PRO A 82 -11.78 -11.01 7.45
N VAL A 83 -11.78 -11.26 8.77
CA VAL A 83 -12.83 -10.74 9.66
C VAL A 83 -12.76 -9.22 9.72
N ALA A 84 -11.58 -8.65 9.95
CA ALA A 84 -11.37 -7.21 9.98
C ALA A 84 -11.72 -6.53 8.65
N TRP A 85 -11.45 -7.19 7.51
CA TRP A 85 -11.85 -6.69 6.19
C TRP A 85 -13.36 -6.62 6.02
N ILE A 86 -14.08 -7.70 6.36
CA ILE A 86 -15.54 -7.74 6.27
C ILE A 86 -16.14 -6.70 7.21
N VAL A 87 -15.64 -6.60 8.44
CA VAL A 87 -16.08 -5.59 9.42
C VAL A 87 -15.82 -4.18 8.92
N GLN A 88 -14.64 -3.90 8.35
CA GLN A 88 -14.31 -2.58 7.79
C GLN A 88 -15.26 -2.21 6.64
N LEU A 89 -15.53 -3.15 5.73
CA LEU A 89 -16.46 -2.92 4.64
C LEU A 89 -17.90 -2.73 5.13
N ALA A 90 -18.35 -3.55 6.07
CA ALA A 90 -19.66 -3.38 6.70
C ALA A 90 -19.77 -2.03 7.42
N ARG A 91 -18.71 -1.61 8.13
CA ARG A 91 -18.62 -0.29 8.77
C ARG A 91 -18.80 0.82 7.76
N LEU A 92 -18.09 0.76 6.64
CA LEU A 92 -18.15 1.81 5.63
C LEU A 92 -19.47 1.78 4.85
N GLY A 93 -19.99 0.60 4.53
CA GLY A 93 -21.27 0.46 3.82
C GLY A 93 -22.50 0.80 4.67
N TYR A 94 -22.46 0.57 5.98
CA TYR A 94 -23.60 0.79 6.88
C TYR A 94 -23.57 2.15 7.59
N LEU A 95 -22.40 2.62 8.05
CA LEU A 95 -22.29 3.87 8.83
C LEU A 95 -22.07 5.11 7.96
N HIS A 96 -21.59 4.96 6.72
CA HIS A 96 -21.32 6.06 5.79
C HIS A 96 -22.15 5.88 4.51
N ALA A 97 -23.46 5.65 4.66
CA ALA A 97 -24.36 5.21 3.59
C ALA A 97 -24.26 6.01 2.28
N ASP A 98 -24.05 7.33 2.35
CA ASP A 98 -24.04 8.21 1.18
C ASP A 98 -22.85 7.96 0.22
N PRO A 99 -21.58 8.03 0.65
CA PRO A 99 -20.45 7.80 -0.26
C PRO A 99 -20.38 6.35 -0.78
N TRP A 100 -20.85 5.36 -0.02
CA TRP A 100 -20.79 3.96 -0.46
C TRP A 100 -21.85 3.60 -1.50
N TYR A 101 -23.06 4.14 -1.38
CA TYR A 101 -24.10 3.91 -2.38
C TYR A 101 -23.68 4.46 -3.74
N GLU A 102 -23.09 5.66 -3.76
CA GLU A 102 -22.59 6.30 -4.97
C GLU A 102 -21.41 5.53 -5.59
N VAL A 103 -20.48 5.04 -4.78
CA VAL A 103 -19.32 4.24 -5.24
C VAL A 103 -19.73 2.84 -5.70
N GLY A 104 -20.64 2.22 -4.95
CA GLY A 104 -21.17 0.89 -5.18
C GLY A 104 -21.92 0.76 -6.51
N ASN A 105 -22.55 1.82 -7.02
CA ASN A 105 -23.23 1.78 -8.32
C ASN A 105 -22.27 1.70 -9.53
N SER A 106 -21.04 2.19 -9.39
CA SER A 106 -20.12 2.41 -10.54
C SER A 106 -18.97 1.41 -10.62
N LEU A 107 -18.81 0.54 -9.63
CA LEU A 107 -17.60 -0.30 -9.46
C LEU A 107 -17.54 -1.53 -10.37
N PHE A 108 -18.50 -2.46 -10.32
CA PHE A 108 -18.36 -3.76 -11.03
C PHE A 108 -19.59 -4.20 -11.83
N PHE A 109 -20.79 -4.17 -11.25
CA PHE A 109 -22.05 -4.67 -11.82
C PHE A 109 -23.18 -3.64 -11.69
N VAL A 110 -24.29 -3.92 -12.38
CA VAL A 110 -25.53 -3.11 -12.42
C VAL A 110 -26.18 -2.95 -11.05
N SER A 111 -25.87 -3.79 -10.05
CA SER A 111 -26.43 -3.67 -8.69
C SER A 111 -25.39 -3.36 -7.61
N PRO A 112 -25.64 -2.36 -6.74
CA PRO A 112 -24.72 -2.01 -5.66
C PRO A 112 -24.54 -3.12 -4.63
N GLY A 113 -25.58 -3.94 -4.40
CA GLY A 113 -25.50 -5.08 -3.48
C GLY A 113 -24.52 -6.17 -3.93
N LEU A 114 -24.47 -6.48 -5.23
CA LEU A 114 -23.49 -7.44 -5.77
C LEU A 114 -22.07 -6.90 -5.69
N ASN A 115 -21.89 -5.59 -5.93
CA ASN A 115 -20.58 -4.95 -5.85
C ASN A 115 -20.03 -4.98 -4.42
N PHE A 116 -20.89 -4.72 -3.43
CA PHE A 116 -20.52 -4.86 -2.02
C PHE A 116 -20.13 -6.31 -1.67
N LEU A 117 -20.96 -7.28 -2.07
CA LEU A 117 -20.72 -8.69 -1.77
C LEU A 117 -19.40 -9.18 -2.37
N LEU A 118 -19.10 -8.79 -3.61
CA LEU A 118 -17.82 -9.11 -4.24
C LEU A 118 -16.64 -8.45 -3.52
N MET A 119 -16.74 -7.17 -3.20
CA MET A 119 -15.69 -6.47 -2.48
C MET A 119 -15.44 -7.06 -1.08
N ALA A 120 -16.49 -7.55 -0.42
CA ALA A 120 -16.42 -8.21 0.88
C ALA A 120 -15.82 -9.61 0.81
N LEU A 121 -16.21 -10.42 -0.19
CA LEU A 121 -15.89 -11.84 -0.21
C LEU A 121 -14.69 -12.21 -1.08
N VAL A 122 -14.41 -11.45 -2.15
CA VAL A 122 -13.33 -11.80 -3.09
C VAL A 122 -11.96 -11.80 -2.42
N PRO A 123 -11.53 -10.76 -1.67
CA PRO A 123 -10.21 -10.79 -1.04
C PRO A 123 -10.06 -11.91 0.01
N PRO A 124 -11.03 -12.15 0.92
CA PRO A 124 -11.02 -13.33 1.77
C PRO A 124 -10.95 -14.66 1.01
N ALA A 125 -11.80 -14.85 -0.01
CA ALA A 125 -11.83 -16.09 -0.79
C ALA A 125 -10.52 -16.32 -1.54
N LEU A 126 -9.98 -15.29 -2.22
CA LEU A 126 -8.69 -15.34 -2.88
C LEU A 126 -7.58 -15.66 -1.89
N SER A 127 -7.58 -15.01 -0.71
CA SER A 127 -6.56 -15.26 0.30
C SER A 127 -6.61 -16.70 0.81
N PHE A 128 -7.80 -17.27 0.99
CA PHE A 128 -7.96 -18.67 1.38
C PHE A 128 -7.48 -19.62 0.29
N VAL A 129 -7.88 -19.40 -0.97
CA VAL A 129 -7.45 -20.23 -2.12
C VAL A 129 -5.93 -20.18 -2.27
N ILE A 130 -5.34 -18.99 -2.26
CA ILE A 130 -3.90 -18.79 -2.38
C ILE A 130 -3.17 -19.48 -1.22
N TRP A 131 -3.62 -19.27 0.02
CA TRP A 131 -3.03 -19.91 1.19
C TRP A 131 -3.12 -21.43 1.13
N TRP A 132 -4.28 -21.97 0.75
CA TRP A 132 -4.53 -23.40 0.61
C TRP A 132 -3.65 -24.03 -0.48
N SER A 133 -3.62 -23.42 -1.67
CA SER A 133 -2.77 -23.86 -2.78
C SER A 133 -1.29 -23.82 -2.43
N PHE A 134 -0.82 -22.78 -1.73
CA PHE A 134 0.56 -22.74 -1.26
C PHE A 134 0.82 -23.77 -0.16
N GLY A 135 -0.13 -24.06 0.73
CA GLY A 135 -0.01 -25.13 1.73
C GLY A 135 0.25 -26.50 1.10
N GLN A 136 -0.31 -26.74 -0.08
CA GLN A 136 -0.08 -27.97 -0.85
C GLN A 136 1.27 -27.97 -1.61
N LEU A 137 1.74 -26.80 -2.06
CA LEU A 137 2.98 -26.64 -2.84
C LEU A 137 4.24 -26.38 -1.99
N ALA A 138 4.10 -25.96 -0.73
CA ALA A 138 5.17 -25.40 0.11
C ALA A 138 6.08 -26.45 0.79
N ARG A 139 6.48 -27.51 0.09
CA ARG A 139 7.57 -28.38 0.57
C ARG A 139 8.87 -28.05 -0.17
N GLY A 140 9.82 -27.44 0.53
CA GLY A 140 11.20 -27.29 0.06
C GLY A 140 11.64 -25.86 -0.33
N ARG A 141 12.53 -25.75 -1.34
CA ARG A 141 13.25 -24.51 -1.71
C ARG A 141 12.32 -23.39 -2.19
N LEU A 142 11.19 -23.72 -2.81
CA LEU A 142 10.23 -22.75 -3.36
C LEU A 142 9.54 -21.92 -2.26
N ALA A 143 9.18 -22.55 -1.13
CA ALA A 143 8.59 -21.86 0.02
C ALA A 143 9.53 -20.78 0.58
N ARG A 144 10.84 -21.06 0.61
CA ARG A 144 11.85 -20.11 1.07
C ARG A 144 12.00 -18.90 0.14
N VAL A 145 11.89 -19.09 -1.17
CA VAL A 145 11.94 -17.97 -2.14
C VAL A 145 10.71 -17.09 -2.00
N LEU A 146 9.52 -17.70 -1.94
CA LEU A 146 8.27 -16.97 -1.72
C LEU A 146 8.33 -16.13 -0.44
N ASP A 147 8.84 -16.71 0.65
CA ASP A 147 9.02 -16.01 1.92
C ASP A 147 9.99 -14.82 1.85
N LEU A 148 11.02 -14.90 1.00
CA LEU A 148 11.97 -13.79 0.79
C LEU A 148 11.33 -12.67 -0.05
N CYS A 149 10.40 -13.02 -0.93
CA CYS A 149 9.71 -12.08 -1.80
C CYS A 149 8.47 -11.44 -1.16
N THR A 150 7.95 -11.96 -0.05
CA THR A 150 6.72 -11.43 0.59
C THR A 150 6.86 -9.96 1.00
N ILE A 151 7.91 -9.59 1.74
CA ILE A 151 8.08 -8.21 2.22
C ILE A 151 8.31 -7.24 1.05
N PRO A 152 9.27 -7.48 0.12
CA PRO A 152 9.44 -6.61 -1.04
C PRO A 152 8.19 -6.54 -1.93
N GLY A 153 7.48 -7.66 -2.10
CA GLY A 153 6.27 -7.73 -2.92
C GLY A 153 5.12 -6.92 -2.33
N LEU A 154 4.86 -7.05 -1.02
CA LEU A 154 3.86 -6.25 -0.32
C LEU A 154 4.21 -4.77 -0.37
N TRP A 155 5.47 -4.41 -0.12
CA TRP A 155 5.92 -3.02 -0.21
C TRP A 155 5.71 -2.43 -1.61
N LEU A 156 6.20 -3.12 -2.64
CA LEU A 156 6.08 -2.69 -4.02
C LEU A 156 4.62 -2.50 -4.42
N THR A 157 3.74 -3.43 -4.01
CA THR A 157 2.32 -3.38 -4.34
C THR A 157 1.62 -2.23 -3.62
N ILE A 158 1.98 -1.92 -2.37
CA ILE A 158 1.50 -0.71 -1.66
C ILE A 158 1.93 0.56 -2.40
N VAL A 159 3.20 0.64 -2.79
CA VAL A 159 3.71 1.81 -3.52
C VAL A 159 2.96 1.99 -4.83
N LEU A 160 2.77 0.92 -5.60
CA LEU A 160 1.99 0.95 -6.83
C LEU A 160 0.55 1.38 -6.60
N LEU A 161 -0.11 0.82 -5.58
CA LEU A 161 -1.50 1.16 -5.26
C LEU A 161 -1.66 2.65 -4.94
N VAL A 162 -0.79 3.20 -4.08
CA VAL A 162 -0.79 4.63 -3.76
C VAL A 162 -0.47 5.47 -5.00
N SER A 163 0.52 5.04 -5.79
CA SER A 163 0.97 5.81 -6.96
C SER A 163 -0.11 5.91 -8.03
N VAL A 164 -0.73 4.79 -8.39
CA VAL A 164 -1.87 4.78 -9.32
C VAL A 164 -3.04 5.53 -8.72
N GLY A 165 -3.22 5.49 -7.40
CA GLY A 165 -4.28 6.22 -6.68
C GLY A 165 -4.13 7.72 -6.85
N ASN A 166 -2.93 8.21 -6.59
CA ASN A 166 -2.55 9.60 -6.79
C ASN A 166 -2.71 10.04 -8.25
N LEU A 167 -2.25 9.20 -9.20
CA LEU A 167 -2.39 9.48 -10.63
C LEU A 167 -3.87 9.53 -11.06
N PHE A 168 -4.71 8.65 -10.50
CA PHE A 168 -6.15 8.65 -10.72
C PHE A 168 -6.78 9.98 -10.27
N PHE A 169 -6.51 10.41 -9.03
CA PHE A 169 -7.05 11.67 -8.53
C PHE A 169 -6.53 12.87 -9.32
N TRP A 170 -5.23 12.92 -9.63
CA TRP A 170 -4.65 13.98 -10.45
C TRP A 170 -5.28 14.08 -11.84
N HIS A 171 -5.51 12.96 -12.51
CA HIS A 171 -6.06 12.93 -13.86
C HIS A 171 -7.55 13.33 -13.88
N TRP A 172 -8.35 12.78 -12.97
CA TRP A 172 -9.81 12.95 -12.99
C TRP A 172 -10.30 14.20 -12.25
N SER A 173 -9.54 14.69 -11.25
CA SER A 173 -9.83 15.93 -10.52
C SER A 173 -10.21 17.12 -11.43
N PRO A 174 -9.37 17.53 -12.39
CA PRO A 174 -9.71 18.65 -13.27
C PRO A 174 -10.84 18.32 -14.25
N ILE A 175 -10.94 17.06 -14.71
CA ILE A 175 -11.93 16.62 -15.70
C ILE A 175 -13.35 16.72 -15.13
N PHE A 176 -13.54 16.30 -13.89
CA PHE A 176 -14.83 16.38 -13.19
C PHE A 176 -15.01 17.67 -12.37
N ALA A 177 -14.06 18.61 -12.47
CA ALA A 177 -14.02 19.85 -11.69
C ALA A 177 -14.12 19.63 -10.16
N VAL A 178 -13.60 18.50 -9.66
CA VAL A 178 -13.56 18.17 -8.24
C VAL A 178 -12.13 18.39 -7.74
N ASN A 179 -11.90 19.35 -6.85
CA ASN A 179 -10.57 19.72 -6.34
C ASN A 179 -10.03 18.72 -5.29
N LEU A 180 -9.99 17.43 -5.65
CA LEU A 180 -9.56 16.34 -4.76
C LEU A 180 -8.05 16.18 -4.72
N TRP A 181 -7.32 16.65 -5.74
CA TRP A 181 -5.87 16.61 -5.74
C TRP A 181 -5.31 17.87 -5.06
N PRO A 182 -4.47 17.75 -4.00
CA PRO A 182 -3.72 16.56 -3.58
C PRO A 182 -4.45 15.62 -2.59
N THR A 183 -4.34 14.30 -2.79
CA THR A 183 -5.00 13.28 -1.95
C THR A 183 -4.10 12.62 -0.93
N ALA A 184 -4.57 12.51 0.33
CA ALA A 184 -3.84 11.97 1.50
C ALA A 184 -3.32 10.52 1.41
N LEU A 185 -3.42 9.87 0.25
CA LEU A 185 -2.90 8.52 0.00
C LEU A 185 -1.39 8.40 0.26
N GLY A 186 -0.62 9.47 0.09
CA GLY A 186 0.82 9.48 0.41
C GLY A 186 1.13 9.13 1.88
N VAL A 187 0.20 9.38 2.82
CA VAL A 187 0.36 8.98 4.23
C VAL A 187 0.45 7.46 4.37
N VAL A 188 -0.22 6.70 3.49
CA VAL A 188 -0.15 5.23 3.47
C VAL A 188 1.29 4.75 3.24
N LEU A 189 2.06 5.46 2.40
CA LEU A 189 3.49 5.15 2.18
C LEU A 189 4.33 5.38 3.43
N LEU A 190 4.04 6.41 4.22
CA LEU A 190 4.73 6.67 5.49
C LEU A 190 4.39 5.59 6.52
N VAL A 191 3.10 5.26 6.65
CA VAL A 191 2.60 4.26 7.61
C VAL A 191 3.14 2.87 7.30
N ALA A 192 3.24 2.47 6.04
CA ALA A 192 3.80 1.17 5.66
C ALA A 192 5.34 1.19 5.60
N GLY A 193 5.91 2.30 5.14
CA GLY A 193 7.32 2.45 4.83
C GLY A 193 8.23 2.55 6.06
N LEU A 194 7.83 3.33 7.08
CA LEU A 194 8.65 3.47 8.29
C LEU A 194 8.76 2.13 9.04
N PRO A 195 7.68 1.35 9.26
CA PRO A 195 7.79 0.02 9.86
C PRO A 195 8.60 -0.98 9.02
N LEU A 196 8.50 -0.95 7.68
CA LEU A 196 9.35 -1.76 6.79
C LEU A 196 10.83 -1.57 7.17
N VAL A 197 11.23 -0.30 7.23
CA VAL A 197 12.62 0.09 7.41
C VAL A 197 13.08 -0.16 8.84
N THR A 198 12.27 0.16 9.85
CA THR A 198 12.62 -0.06 11.27
C THR A 198 12.66 -1.54 11.64
N LEU A 199 11.70 -2.36 11.21
CA LEU A 199 11.69 -3.80 11.46
C LEU A 199 12.82 -4.50 10.69
N GLY A 200 13.06 -4.10 9.44
CA GLY A 200 14.13 -4.65 8.60
C GLY A 200 15.54 -4.27 9.09
N SER A 201 15.71 -3.06 9.63
CA SER A 201 17.03 -2.56 10.05
C SER A 201 17.62 -3.28 11.25
N VAL A 202 16.77 -3.90 12.09
CA VAL A 202 17.22 -4.72 13.23
C VAL A 202 18.10 -5.88 12.76
N MET A 203 17.88 -6.41 11.56
CA MET A 203 18.67 -7.52 11.02
C MET A 203 19.60 -7.09 9.88
N ARG A 204 19.08 -6.37 8.87
CA ARG A 204 19.79 -6.02 7.63
C ARG A 204 19.48 -4.58 7.20
N PRO A 205 20.14 -3.56 7.79
CA PRO A 205 19.84 -2.14 7.58
C PRO A 205 19.94 -1.70 6.11
N VAL A 206 21.03 -2.09 5.44
CA VAL A 206 21.26 -1.72 4.03
C VAL A 206 20.21 -2.37 3.14
N THR A 207 19.91 -3.66 3.34
CA THR A 207 18.89 -4.36 2.54
C THR A 207 17.50 -3.76 2.74
N ALA A 208 17.14 -3.37 3.98
CA ALA A 208 15.85 -2.74 4.26
C ALA A 208 15.71 -1.38 3.55
N LEU A 209 16.76 -0.55 3.57
CA LEU A 209 16.79 0.71 2.80
C LEU A 209 16.73 0.48 1.29
N LEU A 210 17.47 -0.50 0.77
CA LEU A 210 17.43 -0.81 -0.66
C LEU A 210 16.04 -1.26 -1.10
N VAL A 211 15.37 -2.13 -0.33
CA VAL A 211 13.98 -2.54 -0.61
C VAL A 211 13.04 -1.34 -0.56
N TYR A 212 13.21 -0.48 0.44
CA TYR A 212 12.41 0.74 0.59
C TYR A 212 12.52 1.65 -0.63
N TRP A 213 13.74 2.07 -0.99
CA TRP A 213 14.00 2.95 -2.13
C TRP A 213 13.64 2.31 -3.46
N ALA A 214 13.96 1.02 -3.65
CA ALA A 214 13.62 0.30 -4.87
C ALA A 214 12.10 0.31 -5.10
N GLY A 215 11.31 0.11 -4.04
CA GLY A 215 9.86 0.23 -4.13
C GLY A 215 9.43 1.66 -4.49
N LEU A 216 9.91 2.68 -3.78
CA LEU A 216 9.54 4.09 -4.04
C LEU A 216 9.91 4.59 -5.43
N LEU A 217 11.05 4.17 -5.97
CA LEU A 217 11.53 4.62 -7.27
C LEU A 217 10.93 3.81 -8.43
N PHE A 218 10.27 2.69 -8.15
CA PHE A 218 9.67 1.86 -9.19
C PHE A 218 8.59 2.57 -10.02
N PRO A 219 7.65 3.35 -9.45
CA PRO A 219 6.72 4.17 -10.23
C PRO A 219 7.41 5.16 -11.17
N VAL A 220 8.57 5.72 -10.78
CA VAL A 220 9.36 6.62 -11.65
C VAL A 220 9.90 5.85 -12.85
N LEU A 221 10.43 4.64 -12.62
CA LEU A 221 10.88 3.76 -13.71
C LEU A 221 9.73 3.40 -14.65
N LEU A 222 8.55 3.06 -14.13
CA LEU A 222 7.37 2.84 -14.95
C LEU A 222 6.99 4.09 -15.75
N GLY A 223 7.03 5.26 -15.10
CA GLY A 223 6.85 6.57 -15.73
C GLY A 223 7.75 6.73 -16.94
N TRP A 224 9.05 6.46 -16.79
CA TRP A 224 10.02 6.53 -17.87
C TRP A 224 9.71 5.57 -19.02
N THR A 225 9.29 4.35 -18.70
CA THR A 225 9.03 3.33 -19.73
C THR A 225 7.83 3.66 -20.62
N PHE A 226 6.79 4.29 -20.06
CA PHE A 226 5.55 4.56 -20.79
C PHE A 226 5.47 5.98 -21.36
N TRP A 227 6.07 6.97 -20.69
CA TRP A 227 5.96 8.39 -21.06
C TRP A 227 7.32 9.05 -21.39
N GLY A 228 8.40 8.27 -21.43
CA GLY A 228 9.75 8.79 -21.66
C GLY A 228 10.34 9.48 -20.41
N VAL A 229 11.61 9.86 -20.48
CA VAL A 229 12.35 10.32 -19.29
C VAL A 229 11.79 11.63 -18.73
N TYR A 230 11.48 12.60 -19.59
CA TYR A 230 11.04 13.92 -19.13
C TYR A 230 9.66 13.88 -18.48
N ASP A 231 8.62 13.51 -19.24
CA ASP A 231 7.25 13.45 -18.74
C ASP A 231 7.09 12.34 -17.69
N GLY A 232 7.78 11.21 -17.87
CA GLY A 232 7.76 10.10 -16.92
C GLY A 232 8.38 10.45 -15.56
N THR A 233 9.41 11.31 -15.51
CA THR A 233 9.95 11.80 -14.22
C THR A 233 8.93 12.67 -13.51
N PHE A 234 8.27 13.58 -14.25
CA PHE A 234 7.25 14.44 -13.68
C PHE A 234 6.07 13.62 -13.13
N ILE A 235 5.53 12.69 -13.93
CA ILE A 235 4.44 11.81 -13.52
C ILE A 235 4.86 10.94 -12.33
N GLY A 236 6.04 10.33 -12.40
CA GLY A 236 6.57 9.48 -11.33
C GLY A 236 6.71 10.23 -10.01
N LEU A 237 7.29 11.43 -10.02
CA LEU A 237 7.41 12.26 -8.81
C LEU A 237 6.05 12.74 -8.31
N LEU A 238 5.15 13.10 -9.22
CA LEU A 238 3.79 13.52 -8.87
C LEU A 238 3.03 12.43 -8.12
N THR A 239 3.22 11.16 -8.49
CA THR A 239 2.61 10.03 -7.75
C THR A 239 3.18 9.80 -6.35
N LEU A 240 4.37 10.33 -6.06
CA LEU A 240 5.04 10.21 -4.76
C LEU A 240 4.82 11.41 -3.84
N LEU A 241 4.23 12.50 -4.34
CA LEU A 241 3.91 13.66 -3.53
C LEU A 241 2.94 13.26 -2.42
N PRO A 242 3.31 13.43 -1.14
CA PRO A 242 2.35 13.27 -0.07
C PRO A 242 1.45 14.49 -0.03
N ALA A 243 0.39 14.37 0.75
CA ALA A 243 -0.79 15.20 0.61
C ALA A 243 -1.52 15.28 1.94
N LEU A 244 -0.86 15.83 2.95
CA LEU A 244 -1.58 16.49 4.02
C LEU A 244 -2.06 17.82 3.43
N GLY A 245 -3.30 17.80 2.94
CA GLY A 245 -3.95 18.95 2.31
C GLY A 245 -3.84 20.20 3.17
N THR A 246 -2.96 21.12 2.76
CA THR A 246 -3.01 22.57 2.95
C THR A 246 -1.79 23.15 2.23
N GLN A 247 -2.06 23.90 1.16
CA GLN A 247 -1.08 24.31 0.16
C GLN A 247 -0.05 25.31 0.72
N SER A 248 1.11 24.80 1.13
CA SER A 248 2.34 25.57 1.17
C SER A 248 3.49 24.73 0.65
N PHE A 249 4.42 25.36 -0.08
CA PHE A 249 5.66 24.71 -0.54
C PHE A 249 6.40 24.00 0.60
N GLY A 250 6.34 24.57 1.82
CA GLY A 250 6.96 23.99 3.01
C GLY A 250 6.39 22.63 3.42
N MET A 251 5.08 22.39 3.27
CA MET A 251 4.47 21.09 3.59
C MET A 251 4.91 20.00 2.61
N VAL A 252 4.91 20.30 1.31
CA VAL A 252 5.39 19.37 0.29
C VAL A 252 6.86 19.00 0.52
N TRP A 253 7.68 20.00 0.87
CA TRP A 253 9.08 19.76 1.18
C TRP A 253 9.26 18.90 2.44
N LEU A 254 8.55 19.20 3.51
CA LEU A 254 8.56 18.40 4.74
C LEU A 254 8.20 16.95 4.45
N GLU A 255 7.17 16.72 3.65
CA GLU A 255 6.68 15.40 3.30
C GLU A 255 7.65 14.60 2.44
N LEU A 256 8.31 15.24 1.48
CA LEU A 256 9.42 14.62 0.75
C LEU A 256 10.57 14.28 1.69
N VAL A 257 10.89 15.13 2.67
CA VAL A 257 11.89 14.83 3.70
C VAL A 257 11.45 13.65 4.58
N LEU A 258 10.17 13.55 4.93
CA LEU A 258 9.62 12.42 5.68
C LEU A 258 9.70 11.11 4.88
N LEU A 259 9.48 11.14 3.57
CA LEU A 259 9.63 9.96 2.71
C LEU A 259 11.10 9.62 2.43
N PHE A 260 11.96 10.62 2.22
CA PHE A 260 13.32 10.39 1.73
C PHE A 260 14.40 10.37 2.83
N ALA A 261 14.36 11.31 3.77
CA ALA A 261 15.41 11.46 4.79
C ALA A 261 15.12 10.69 6.07
N VAL A 262 13.87 10.69 6.55
CA VAL A 262 13.53 10.04 7.84
C VAL A 262 13.81 8.54 7.86
N PRO A 263 13.53 7.75 6.80
CA PRO A 263 13.86 6.33 6.79
C PRO A 263 15.37 6.08 6.91
N LEU A 264 16.18 6.91 6.24
CA LEU A 264 17.64 6.87 6.36
C LEU A 264 18.08 7.17 7.80
N LEU A 265 17.59 8.25 8.39
CA LEU A 265 17.90 8.64 9.76
C LEU A 265 17.46 7.56 10.77
N ALA A 266 16.28 6.98 10.58
CA ALA A 266 15.76 5.90 11.43
C ALA A 266 16.68 4.68 11.39
N VAL A 267 17.15 4.26 10.20
CA VAL A 267 18.12 3.16 10.09
C VAL A 267 19.43 3.50 10.77
N VAL A 268 19.98 4.70 10.54
CA VAL A 268 21.23 5.11 11.16
C VAL A 268 21.09 5.09 12.68
N LEU A 269 20.04 5.67 13.23
CA LEU A 269 19.78 5.69 14.68
C LEU A 269 19.64 4.28 15.26
N LEU A 270 18.79 3.43 14.66
CA LEU A 270 18.58 2.06 15.13
C LEU A 270 19.86 1.22 15.04
N TRP A 271 20.67 1.45 14.00
CA TRP A 271 21.94 0.78 13.83
C TRP A 271 22.98 1.24 14.87
N GLN A 272 23.06 2.54 15.15
CA GLN A 272 23.93 3.09 16.19
C GLN A 272 23.54 2.56 17.59
N VAL A 273 22.24 2.55 17.91
CA VAL A 273 21.73 2.00 19.18
C VAL A 273 22.06 0.51 19.31
N ARG A 274 21.91 -0.26 18.22
CA ARG A 274 22.27 -1.68 18.20
C ARG A 274 23.77 -1.88 18.43
N ASN A 275 24.62 -1.12 17.74
CA ASN A 275 26.07 -1.23 17.88
C ASN A 275 26.53 -0.87 19.29
N TRP A 276 25.96 0.19 19.88
CA TRP A 276 26.20 0.56 21.27
C TRP A 276 25.88 -0.58 22.24
N ARG A 277 24.68 -1.17 22.12
CA ARG A 277 24.28 -2.33 22.95
C ARG A 277 25.16 -3.56 22.76
N GLN A 278 25.82 -3.68 21.62
CA GLN A 278 26.73 -4.79 21.31
C GLN A 278 28.20 -4.46 21.59
N GLY A 279 28.51 -3.28 22.16
CA GLY A 279 29.88 -2.83 22.40
C GLY A 279 30.70 -2.61 21.13
N LYS A 280 30.04 -2.46 19.97
CA LYS A 280 30.68 -2.23 18.67
C LYS A 280 30.95 -0.75 18.45
N LYS A 281 31.94 -0.45 17.61
CA LYS A 281 32.24 0.93 17.20
C LYS A 281 31.02 1.55 16.51
N PHE A 282 30.74 2.80 16.85
CA PHE A 282 29.72 3.62 16.18
C PHE A 282 30.13 3.93 14.74
N LEU A 283 29.15 4.19 13.86
CA LEU A 283 29.41 4.77 12.54
C LEU A 283 30.04 6.13 12.77
N GLN A 284 31.27 6.32 12.28
CA GLN A 284 31.88 7.63 12.18
C GLN A 284 31.29 8.32 10.95
N ILE A 285 30.60 9.43 11.17
CA ILE A 285 30.19 10.36 10.12
C ILE A 285 31.41 11.28 9.95
N TRP A 286 32.21 11.01 8.92
CA TRP A 286 33.35 11.87 8.54
C TRP A 286 32.88 12.87 7.49
#